data_AF-A0AA40CNZ5-F1
#
_entry.id   AF-A0AA40CNZ5-F1
#
_cell.length_a   1.000
_cell.length_b   1.000
_cell.length_c   1.000
_cell.angle_alpha   90.00
_cell.angle_beta   90.00
_cell.angle_gamma   90.00
#
_symmetry.space_group_name_H-M   'P 1'
#
loop_
_entity.id
_entity.type
_entity.pdbx_description
1 polymer ?
#
loop_
_entity_poly.entity_id
_entity_poly.type
_entity_poly.pdbx_seq_one_letter_code
_entity_poly.pdbx_strand_id
1 'polypeptide(L)'
;QPPRLLRSAVSNLRSIYEDRGHTIDATIQNIVIKNPRLRKYAWPPPNLDVLFRPEAMHPPNDSRPCAQAGCGTHDPSRVVYRQPRQANESLTVVHYGLIASADQLMKDAFMRDRLVWEKGVKCFEMEAAGLMNHFPCLVIRGISDYSDTHKNDEWQGYAAMAAAAYAKELLLQIPLEQVETQAPV
;
A
#
# COMPACT_ATOMS: atom_id res chain seq x y z
N GLN A 1 2.54 13.39 15.38
CA GLN A 1 3.27 12.11 15.56
C GLN A 1 2.30 11.08 16.15
N PRO A 2 2.37 9.79 15.77
CA PRO A 2 1.47 8.78 16.31
C PRO A 2 1.57 8.60 17.84
N PRO A 3 0.45 8.31 18.54
CA PRO A 3 0.43 7.98 19.96
C PRO A 3 1.49 6.94 20.37
N ARG A 4 2.01 7.06 21.60
CA ARG A 4 3.01 6.10 22.13
C ARG A 4 2.49 4.67 22.11
N LEU A 5 1.22 4.46 22.48
CA LEU A 5 0.57 3.16 22.47
C LEU A 5 0.65 2.49 21.08
N LEU A 6 0.25 3.22 20.04
CA LEU A 6 0.30 2.73 18.66
C LEU A 6 1.75 2.46 18.20
N ARG A 7 2.70 3.30 18.60
CA ARG A 7 4.12 3.08 18.25
C ARG A 7 4.68 1.81 18.90
N SER A 8 4.38 1.57 20.17
CA SER A 8 4.78 0.33 20.87
C SER A 8 4.17 -0.90 20.21
N ALA A 9 2.88 -0.84 19.85
CA ALA A 9 2.21 -1.92 19.11
C ALA A 9 2.89 -2.20 17.76
N VAL A 10 3.26 -1.17 17.00
CA VAL A 10 4.01 -1.31 15.74
C VAL A 10 5.37 -1.95 15.97
N SER A 11 6.13 -1.51 16.98
CA SER A 11 7.43 -2.10 17.30
C SER A 11 7.33 -3.58 17.67
N ASN A 12 6.32 -3.95 18.46
CA ASN A 12 6.07 -5.35 18.82
C ASN A 12 5.68 -6.18 17.60
N LEU A 13 4.73 -5.71 16.79
CA LEU A 13 4.29 -6.42 15.59
C LEU A 13 5.43 -6.61 14.60
N ARG A 14 6.27 -5.58 14.43
CA ARG A 14 7.46 -5.65 13.58
C ARG A 14 8.42 -6.75 14.03
N SER A 15 8.70 -6.84 15.33
CA SER A 15 9.53 -7.91 15.89
C SER A 15 8.96 -9.30 15.63
N ILE A 16 7.63 -9.47 15.77
CA ILE A 16 6.93 -10.73 15.46
C ILE A 16 7.09 -11.09 13.98
N TYR A 17 6.95 -10.11 13.08
CA TYR A 17 7.11 -10.35 11.64
C TYR A 17 8.55 -10.69 11.26
N GLU A 18 9.54 -10.07 11.91
CA GLU A 18 10.96 -10.38 11.69
C GLU A 18 11.32 -11.80 12.18
N ASP A 19 10.72 -12.27 13.28
CA ASP A 19 10.93 -13.61 13.85
C ASP A 19 10.17 -14.72 13.09
N ARG A 20 8.89 -14.48 12.75
CA ARG A 20 7.96 -15.55 12.32
C ARG A 20 7.32 -15.31 10.95
N GLY A 21 7.55 -14.15 10.34
CA GLY A 21 6.76 -13.69 9.20
C GLY A 21 5.36 -13.20 9.60
N HIS A 22 4.58 -12.76 8.62
CA HIS A 22 3.22 -12.25 8.81
C HIS A 22 2.15 -13.14 8.20
N THR A 23 0.91 -13.05 8.69
CA THR A 23 -0.21 -13.88 8.21
C THR A 23 -1.17 -13.14 7.29
N ILE A 24 -0.77 -11.97 6.77
CA ILE A 24 -1.63 -11.10 5.95
C ILE A 24 -2.19 -11.86 4.74
N ASP A 25 -1.32 -12.47 3.93
CA ASP A 25 -1.76 -13.15 2.69
C ASP A 25 -2.74 -14.29 2.97
N ALA A 26 -2.45 -15.12 3.98
CA ALA A 26 -3.33 -16.19 4.41
C ALA A 26 -4.67 -15.66 4.95
N THR A 27 -4.64 -14.53 5.67
CA THR A 27 -5.86 -13.87 6.17
C THR A 27 -6.74 -13.40 5.02
N ILE A 28 -6.16 -12.73 4.02
CA ILE A 28 -6.88 -12.26 2.84
C ILE A 28 -7.49 -13.43 2.07
N GLN A 29 -6.68 -14.47 1.78
CA GLN A 29 -7.16 -15.67 1.09
C GLN A 29 -8.31 -16.34 1.83
N ASN A 30 -8.20 -16.52 3.15
CA ASN A 30 -9.26 -17.10 3.97
C ASN A 30 -10.56 -16.28 3.93
N ILE A 31 -10.48 -14.94 3.96
CA ILE A 31 -11.65 -14.06 3.87
C ILE A 31 -12.34 -14.23 2.52
N VAL A 32 -11.58 -14.23 1.43
CA VAL A 32 -12.10 -14.35 0.07
C VAL A 32 -12.73 -15.73 -0.17
N ILE A 33 -12.11 -16.81 0.31
CA ILE A 33 -12.63 -18.17 0.18
C ILE A 33 -13.96 -18.31 0.94
N LYS A 34 -14.03 -17.80 2.18
CA LYS A 34 -15.23 -17.89 3.02
C LYS A 34 -16.36 -16.98 2.55
N ASN A 35 -16.04 -15.88 1.88
CA ASN A 35 -17.03 -14.94 1.39
C ASN A 35 -16.77 -14.59 -0.09
N PRO A 36 -17.38 -15.35 -1.02
CA PRO A 36 -17.22 -15.12 -2.46
C PRO A 36 -17.60 -13.71 -2.93
N ARG A 37 -18.44 -12.96 -2.18
CA ARG A 37 -18.78 -11.56 -2.49
C ARG A 37 -17.58 -10.62 -2.35
N LEU A 38 -16.56 -11.03 -1.60
CA LEU A 38 -15.32 -10.27 -1.38
C LEU A 38 -14.22 -10.62 -2.38
N ARG A 39 -14.51 -11.37 -3.45
CA ARG A 39 -13.52 -11.76 -4.46
C ARG A 39 -12.80 -10.59 -5.13
N LYS A 40 -13.42 -9.40 -5.20
CA LYS A 40 -12.80 -8.15 -5.69
C LYS A 40 -11.64 -7.64 -4.81
N TYR A 41 -11.48 -8.18 -3.61
CA TYR A 41 -10.39 -7.86 -2.68
C TYR A 41 -9.28 -8.92 -2.68
N ALA A 42 -9.39 -9.95 -3.54
CA ALA A 42 -8.35 -10.94 -3.73
C ALA A 42 -7.12 -10.32 -4.39
N TRP A 43 -5.99 -10.98 -4.25
CA TRP A 43 -4.77 -10.60 -4.95
C TRP A 43 -5.00 -10.62 -6.47
N PRO A 44 -4.76 -9.51 -7.20
CA PRO A 44 -4.98 -9.45 -8.64
C PRO A 44 -3.95 -10.31 -9.40
N PRO A 45 -4.25 -10.69 -10.65
CA PRO A 45 -3.29 -11.38 -11.51
C PRO A 45 -1.95 -10.62 -11.64
N PRO A 46 -0.79 -11.31 -11.58
CA PRO A 46 0.53 -10.66 -11.56
C PRO A 46 0.85 -9.87 -12.83
N ASN A 47 0.23 -10.19 -13.96
CA ASN A 47 0.38 -9.43 -15.21
C ASN A 47 -0.23 -8.03 -15.16
N LEU A 48 -1.03 -7.72 -14.13
CA LEU A 48 -1.54 -6.37 -13.87
C LEU A 48 -0.58 -5.55 -12.98
N ASP A 49 0.49 -6.17 -12.48
CA ASP A 49 1.53 -5.49 -11.73
C ASP A 49 2.64 -5.01 -12.68
N VAL A 50 2.43 -3.85 -13.31
CA VAL A 50 3.37 -3.27 -14.27
C VAL A 50 3.93 -1.96 -13.71
N LEU A 51 5.25 -1.92 -13.54
CA LEU A 51 5.98 -0.70 -13.21
C LEU A 51 6.58 -0.12 -14.49
N PHE A 52 6.07 1.03 -14.91
CA PHE A 52 6.60 1.76 -16.06
C PHE A 52 7.84 2.55 -15.70
N ARG A 53 8.71 2.77 -16.68
CA ARG A 53 9.80 3.74 -16.57
C ARG A 53 9.23 5.16 -16.47
N PRO A 54 9.90 6.10 -15.78
CA PRO A 54 9.40 7.46 -15.62
C PRO A 54 9.08 8.18 -16.94
N GLU A 55 9.83 7.90 -18.01
CA GLU A 55 9.65 8.48 -19.34
C GLU A 55 8.40 7.96 -20.06
N ALA A 56 7.93 6.76 -19.70
CA ALA A 56 6.92 6.02 -20.44
C ALA A 56 5.51 6.45 -20.05
N MET A 57 5.15 7.72 -20.23
CA MET A 57 3.87 8.25 -19.73
C MET A 57 2.62 7.65 -20.40
N HIS A 58 1.54 7.57 -19.63
CA HIS A 58 0.19 7.28 -20.11
C HIS A 58 -0.31 8.46 -20.96
N PRO A 59 -0.99 8.23 -22.11
CA PRO A 59 -1.43 9.31 -22.97
C PRO A 59 -2.29 10.35 -22.22
N PRO A 60 -1.96 11.65 -22.33
CA PRO A 60 -2.74 12.70 -21.68
C PRO A 60 -4.21 12.64 -22.10
N ASN A 61 -5.11 12.81 -21.14
CA ASN A 61 -6.57 12.78 -21.33
C ASN A 61 -7.17 11.44 -21.81
N ASP A 62 -6.40 10.34 -21.83
CA ASP A 62 -6.95 9.01 -22.10
C ASP A 62 -7.37 8.33 -20.78
N SER A 63 -8.66 8.06 -20.63
CA SER A 63 -9.22 7.39 -19.44
C SER A 63 -9.22 5.87 -19.55
N ARG A 64 -8.82 5.31 -20.70
CA ARG A 64 -8.80 3.86 -20.90
C ARG A 64 -7.68 3.23 -20.05
N PRO A 65 -7.82 1.95 -19.65
CA PRO A 65 -6.76 1.21 -19.00
C PRO A 65 -5.48 1.14 -19.86
N CYS A 66 -4.31 1.01 -19.22
CA CYS A 66 -3.02 0.95 -19.90
C CYS A 66 -2.95 -0.11 -21.02
N ALA A 67 -3.62 -1.25 -20.83
CA ALA A 67 -3.72 -2.32 -21.82
C ALA A 67 -4.41 -1.89 -23.14
N GLN A 68 -5.23 -0.84 -23.10
CA GLN A 68 -6.01 -0.32 -24.24
C GLN A 68 -5.51 1.05 -24.73
N ALA A 69 -4.77 1.79 -23.91
CA ALA A 69 -4.26 3.12 -24.22
C ALA A 69 -2.92 3.10 -24.99
N GLY A 70 -2.34 1.91 -25.24
CA GLY A 70 -1.08 1.80 -25.97
C GLY A 70 0.15 2.19 -25.14
N CYS A 71 0.11 2.00 -23.82
CA CYS A 71 1.21 2.38 -22.92
C CYS A 71 2.46 1.48 -23.04
N GLY A 72 2.38 0.40 -23.83
CA GLY A 72 3.50 -0.54 -24.02
C GLY A 72 3.74 -1.43 -22.81
N THR A 73 2.69 -2.01 -22.23
CA THR A 73 2.78 -2.95 -21.08
C THR A 73 3.67 -4.16 -21.34
N HIS A 74 3.94 -4.49 -22.61
CA HIS A 74 4.81 -5.58 -23.03
C HIS A 74 6.10 -5.10 -23.73
N ASP A 75 6.35 -3.79 -23.73
CA ASP A 75 7.55 -3.19 -24.32
C ASP A 75 8.67 -3.12 -23.26
N PRO A 76 9.76 -3.91 -23.39
CA PRO A 76 10.86 -3.91 -22.42
C PRO A 76 11.60 -2.56 -22.33
N SER A 77 11.47 -1.70 -23.34
CA SER A 77 12.04 -0.35 -23.30
C SER A 77 11.23 0.62 -22.43
N ARG A 78 9.96 0.30 -22.14
CA ARG A 78 9.02 1.15 -21.38
C ARG A 78 8.73 0.64 -19.98
N VAL A 79 8.95 -0.65 -19.73
CA VAL A 79 8.66 -1.30 -18.44
C VAL A 79 9.96 -1.57 -17.68
N VAL A 80 9.92 -1.43 -16.36
CA VAL A 80 11.02 -1.83 -15.46
C VAL A 80 10.96 -3.33 -15.23
N TYR A 81 12.02 -4.03 -15.61
CA TYR A 81 12.15 -5.46 -15.31
C TYR A 81 12.25 -5.68 -13.79
N ARG A 82 11.43 -6.60 -13.28
CA ARG A 82 11.43 -7.01 -11.88
C ARG A 82 11.51 -8.53 -11.81
N GLN A 83 12.32 -9.03 -10.89
CA GLN A 83 12.43 -10.47 -10.66
C GLN A 83 11.06 -11.03 -10.27
N PRO A 84 10.63 -12.17 -10.84
CA PRO A 84 9.44 -12.86 -10.38
C PRO A 84 9.57 -13.19 -8.89
N ARG A 85 8.47 -13.03 -8.14
CA ARG A 85 8.40 -13.45 -6.73
C ARG A 85 8.63 -14.95 -6.63
N GLN A 86 9.41 -15.37 -5.64
CA GLN A 86 9.62 -16.80 -5.38
C GLN A 86 8.38 -17.40 -4.72
N ALA A 87 8.16 -18.71 -4.90
CA ALA A 87 6.96 -19.39 -4.40
C ALA A 87 6.82 -19.37 -2.86
N ASN A 88 7.94 -19.20 -2.15
CA ASN A 88 8.01 -19.11 -0.68
C ASN A 88 8.00 -17.65 -0.15
N GLU A 89 8.02 -16.65 -1.03
CA GLU A 89 7.97 -15.25 -0.63
C GLU A 89 6.52 -14.81 -0.36
N SER A 90 6.34 -13.98 0.66
CA SER A 90 5.05 -13.33 0.92
C SER A 90 4.65 -12.42 -0.24
N LEU A 91 3.36 -12.40 -0.56
CA LEU A 91 2.80 -11.53 -1.60
C LEU A 91 2.73 -10.09 -1.09
N THR A 92 2.37 -9.93 0.18
CA THR A 92 2.41 -8.64 0.88
C THR A 92 3.79 -8.40 1.48
N VAL A 93 4.25 -7.15 1.44
CA VAL A 93 5.42 -6.69 2.19
C VAL A 93 5.03 -5.45 2.97
N VAL A 94 5.41 -5.38 4.25
CA VAL A 94 5.13 -4.23 5.10
C VAL A 94 6.33 -3.29 5.11
N HIS A 95 6.10 -2.04 4.69
CA HIS A 95 7.11 -0.99 4.71
C HIS A 95 6.82 0.01 5.83
N TYR A 96 7.87 0.36 6.58
CA TYR A 96 7.82 1.39 7.62
C TYR A 96 8.55 2.64 7.10
N GLY A 97 7.90 3.79 7.13
CA GLY A 97 8.55 5.03 6.70
C GLY A 97 7.58 6.20 6.51
N LEU A 98 8.08 7.21 5.79
CA LEU A 98 7.33 8.43 5.53
C LEU A 98 6.29 8.20 4.45
N ILE A 99 5.06 8.63 4.74
CA ILE A 99 3.96 8.71 3.80
C ILE A 99 3.80 10.19 3.45
N ALA A 100 3.92 10.53 2.17
CA ALA A 100 3.76 11.90 1.69
C ALA A 100 2.29 12.18 1.39
N SER A 101 1.75 13.23 2.00
CA SER A 101 0.38 13.69 1.79
C SER A 101 0.35 14.88 0.83
N ALA A 102 -0.60 14.88 -0.11
CA ALA A 102 -0.88 16.03 -0.98
C ALA A 102 -2.38 16.18 -1.25
N ASP A 103 -2.83 17.37 -1.61
CA ASP A 103 -4.22 17.63 -2.01
C ASP A 103 -4.55 17.13 -3.43
N GLN A 104 -3.51 16.76 -4.19
CA GLN A 104 -3.62 16.24 -5.55
C GLN A 104 -3.00 14.85 -5.66
N LEU A 105 -3.58 14.03 -6.53
CA LEU A 105 -3.07 12.71 -6.84
C LEU A 105 -1.68 12.82 -7.50
N MET A 106 -0.68 12.18 -6.91
CA MET A 106 0.67 12.08 -7.49
C MET A 106 0.61 11.28 -8.80
N LYS A 107 0.95 11.93 -9.91
CA LYS A 107 0.99 11.34 -11.26
C LYS A 107 2.29 11.62 -12.01
N ASP A 108 3.34 12.00 -11.29
CA ASP A 108 4.64 12.36 -11.86
C ASP A 108 5.71 11.44 -11.28
N ALA A 109 6.16 10.49 -12.10
CA ALA A 109 7.18 9.52 -11.74
C ALA A 109 8.54 10.17 -11.40
N PHE A 110 8.91 11.26 -12.05
CA PHE A 110 10.16 11.97 -11.76
C PHE A 110 10.08 12.68 -10.41
N MET A 111 8.96 13.34 -10.13
CA MET A 111 8.73 13.97 -8.83
C MET A 111 8.68 12.93 -7.71
N ARG A 112 7.99 11.81 -7.94
CA ARG A 112 7.96 10.65 -7.04
C ARG A 112 9.38 10.19 -6.72
N ASP A 113 10.18 9.87 -7.72
CA ASP A 113 11.53 9.32 -7.55
C ASP A 113 12.46 10.33 -6.85
N ARG A 114 12.32 11.62 -7.18
CA ARG A 114 13.02 12.70 -6.48
C ARG A 114 12.67 12.75 -5.00
N LEU A 115 11.38 12.68 -4.64
CA LEU A 115 10.95 12.71 -3.24
C LEU A 115 11.34 11.44 -2.48
N VAL A 116 11.33 10.28 -3.14
CA VAL A 116 11.87 9.04 -2.57
C VAL A 116 13.35 9.22 -2.26
N TRP A 117 14.14 9.77 -3.18
CA TRP A 117 15.57 10.01 -2.97
C TRP A 117 15.87 11.07 -1.90
N GLU A 118 15.25 12.24 -2.00
CA GLU A 118 15.54 13.38 -1.12
C GLU A 118 14.98 13.23 0.29
N LYS A 119 13.82 12.56 0.43
CA LYS A 119 13.07 12.53 1.68
C LYS A 119 12.85 11.11 2.22
N GLY A 120 13.15 10.06 1.45
CA GLY A 120 12.90 8.69 1.88
C GLY A 120 11.41 8.32 1.95
N VAL A 121 10.56 8.99 1.15
CA VAL A 121 9.13 8.70 1.04
C VAL A 121 8.93 7.24 0.60
N LYS A 122 7.96 6.56 1.19
CA LYS A 122 7.59 5.17 0.85
C LYS A 122 6.32 5.08 0.02
N CYS A 123 5.37 5.99 0.22
CA CYS A 123 4.17 6.09 -0.60
C CYS A 123 3.55 7.49 -0.53
N PHE A 124 2.60 7.72 -1.43
CA PHE A 124 1.87 8.98 -1.60
C PHE A 124 0.38 8.72 -1.37
N GLU A 125 -0.30 9.67 -0.74
CA GLU A 125 -1.74 9.61 -0.47
C GLU A 125 -2.30 11.03 -0.31
N MET A 126 -3.63 11.15 -0.11
CA MET A 126 -4.30 12.44 -0.21
C MET A 126 -5.03 12.92 1.05
N GLU A 127 -5.13 12.12 2.11
CA GLU A 127 -6.06 12.41 3.21
C GLU A 127 -5.40 12.54 4.58
N ALA A 128 -4.29 11.86 4.83
CA ALA A 128 -3.77 11.65 6.18
C ALA A 128 -3.31 12.94 6.85
N ALA A 129 -2.64 13.84 6.13
CA ALA A 129 -2.19 15.11 6.71
C ALA A 129 -3.35 15.94 7.28
N GLY A 130 -4.52 15.90 6.65
CA GLY A 130 -5.72 16.57 7.16
C GLY A 130 -6.15 15.99 8.51
N LEU A 131 -6.17 14.67 8.65
CA LEU A 131 -6.56 13.99 9.91
C LEU A 131 -5.53 14.21 11.02
N MET A 132 -4.25 14.12 10.70
CA MET A 132 -3.14 14.25 11.66
C MET A 132 -3.07 15.64 12.33
N ASN A 133 -3.63 16.67 11.68
CA ASN A 133 -3.74 18.02 12.27
C ASN A 133 -4.82 18.10 13.35
N HIS A 134 -5.79 17.18 13.35
CA HIS A 134 -6.94 17.22 14.26
C HIS A 134 -6.82 16.21 15.40
N PHE A 135 -6.19 15.05 15.18
CA PHE A 135 -5.96 14.08 16.24
C PHE A 135 -4.68 13.25 16.04
N PRO A 136 -4.01 12.82 17.13
CA PRO A 136 -2.87 11.92 17.05
C PRO A 136 -3.27 10.55 16.49
N CYS A 137 -2.77 10.18 15.31
CA CYS A 137 -3.08 8.90 14.68
C CYS A 137 -1.86 8.22 14.05
N LEU A 138 -2.01 6.93 13.75
CA LEU A 138 -1.12 6.16 12.89
C LEU A 138 -1.79 5.94 11.54
N VAL A 139 -1.04 6.12 10.46
CA VAL A 139 -1.55 5.95 9.10
C VAL A 139 -1.08 4.59 8.57
N ILE A 140 -2.01 3.80 8.04
CA ILE A 140 -1.75 2.52 7.38
C ILE A 140 -2.29 2.63 5.95
N ARG A 141 -1.44 2.39 4.95
CA ARG A 141 -1.83 2.42 3.53
C ARG A 141 -1.45 1.11 2.85
N GLY A 142 -2.38 0.57 2.09
CA GLY A 142 -2.08 -0.44 1.07
C GLY A 142 -1.69 0.25 -0.22
N ILE A 143 -0.82 -0.38 -1.01
CA ILE A 143 -0.33 0.18 -2.27
C ILE A 143 -1.20 -0.31 -3.42
N SER A 144 -1.84 0.61 -4.13
CA SER A 144 -2.69 0.32 -5.29
C SER A 144 -2.04 0.65 -6.63
N ASP A 145 -1.10 1.60 -6.66
CA ASP A 145 -0.45 2.06 -7.88
C ASP A 145 0.96 2.58 -7.58
N TYR A 146 1.66 2.99 -8.64
CA TYR A 146 3.04 3.45 -8.57
C TYR A 146 3.18 4.96 -8.47
N SER A 147 2.11 5.71 -8.20
CA SER A 147 2.14 7.18 -8.12
C SER A 147 2.75 7.81 -9.39
N ASP A 148 2.41 7.26 -10.54
CA ASP A 148 2.75 7.78 -11.87
C ASP A 148 1.46 8.02 -12.67
N THR A 149 1.58 8.22 -13.98
CA THR A 149 0.43 8.44 -14.85
C THR A 149 -0.43 7.18 -15.06
N HIS A 150 0.02 5.99 -14.65
CA HIS A 150 -0.60 4.70 -14.94
C HIS A 150 -1.49 4.26 -13.79
N LYS A 151 -2.74 4.71 -13.81
CA LYS A 151 -3.74 4.30 -12.81
C LYS A 151 -3.95 2.78 -12.84
N ASN A 152 -4.04 2.17 -11.66
CA ASN A 152 -4.27 0.73 -11.51
C ASN A 152 -5.41 0.42 -10.53
N ASP A 153 -6.64 0.60 -11.02
CA ASP A 153 -7.84 0.43 -10.19
C ASP A 153 -8.05 -1.01 -9.70
N GLU A 154 -7.53 -2.00 -10.43
CA GLU A 154 -7.64 -3.43 -10.09
C GLU A 154 -7.00 -3.77 -8.75
N TRP A 155 -6.00 -3.00 -8.32
CA TRP A 155 -5.27 -3.24 -7.07
C TRP A 155 -5.89 -2.55 -5.84
N GLN A 156 -6.83 -1.62 -6.02
CA GLN A 156 -7.44 -0.88 -4.91
C GLN A 156 -8.13 -1.81 -3.90
N GLY A 157 -8.81 -2.84 -4.39
CA GLY A 157 -9.45 -3.84 -3.53
C GLY A 157 -8.42 -4.56 -2.66
N TYR A 158 -7.42 -5.17 -3.28
CA TYR A 158 -6.38 -5.88 -2.52
C TYR A 158 -5.61 -4.95 -1.57
N ALA A 159 -5.25 -3.75 -2.02
CA ALA A 159 -4.60 -2.73 -1.19
C ALA A 159 -5.41 -2.40 0.07
N ALA A 160 -6.71 -2.17 -0.07
CA ALA A 160 -7.60 -1.91 1.06
C ALA A 160 -7.66 -3.11 2.02
N MET A 161 -7.76 -4.32 1.49
CA MET A 161 -7.84 -5.54 2.31
C MET A 161 -6.51 -5.84 3.02
N ALA A 162 -5.37 -5.62 2.38
CA ALA A 162 -4.04 -5.76 2.99
C ALA A 162 -3.83 -4.74 4.12
N ALA A 163 -4.22 -3.48 3.91
CA ALA A 163 -4.19 -2.46 4.95
C ALA A 163 -5.07 -2.84 6.14
N ALA A 164 -6.29 -3.33 5.89
CA ALA A 164 -7.21 -3.77 6.93
C ALA A 164 -6.71 -5.01 7.69
N ALA A 165 -6.11 -5.97 6.99
CA ALA A 165 -5.50 -7.15 7.60
C ALA A 165 -4.33 -6.78 8.51
N TYR A 166 -3.43 -5.89 8.06
CA TYR A 166 -2.36 -5.35 8.89
C TYR A 166 -2.92 -4.59 10.11
N ALA A 167 -3.91 -3.72 9.90
CA ALA A 167 -4.54 -2.97 10.98
C ALA A 167 -5.15 -3.90 12.05
N LYS A 168 -5.79 -4.99 11.63
CA LYS A 168 -6.32 -6.01 12.54
C LYS A 168 -5.19 -6.64 13.37
N GLU A 169 -4.11 -7.07 12.73
CA GLU A 169 -2.97 -7.70 13.43
C GLU A 169 -2.29 -6.71 14.40
N LEU A 170 -2.23 -5.43 14.05
CA LEU A 170 -1.73 -4.36 14.91
C LEU A 170 -2.62 -4.12 16.13
N LEU A 171 -3.94 -4.03 15.93
CA LEU A 171 -4.89 -3.82 17.04
C LEU A 171 -4.83 -4.97 18.06
N LEU A 172 -4.57 -6.20 17.60
CA LEU A 172 -4.38 -7.36 18.48
C LEU A 172 -3.12 -7.27 19.35
N GLN A 173 -2.19 -6.35 19.06
CA GLN A 173 -1.03 -6.08 19.91
C GLN A 173 -1.31 -5.05 21.01
N ILE A 174 -2.51 -4.46 21.05
CA ILE A 174 -2.88 -3.44 22.02
C ILE A 174 -3.75 -4.08 23.12
N PRO A 175 -3.26 -4.15 24.37
CA PRO A 175 -4.07 -4.62 25.50
C PRO A 175 -5.29 -3.71 25.73
N LEU A 176 -6.44 -4.32 26.05
CA LEU A 176 -7.70 -3.59 26.26
C LEU A 176 -7.59 -2.58 27.40
N GLU A 177 -6.87 -2.92 28.47
CA GLU A 177 -6.67 -2.07 29.64
C GLU A 177 -5.91 -0.77 29.28
N GLN A 178 -5.05 -0.83 28.26
CA GLN A 178 -4.31 0.33 27.76
C GLN A 178 -5.18 1.24 26.87
N VAL A 179 -6.27 0.72 26.32
CA VAL A 179 -7.25 1.49 25.55
C VAL A 179 -8.16 2.28 26.49
N GLU A 180 -8.65 1.63 27.56
CA GLU A 180 -9.53 2.26 28.56
C GLU A 180 -8.89 3.43 29.30
N THR A 181 -7.56 3.48 29.35
CA THR A 181 -6.78 4.57 29.96
C THR A 181 -6.47 5.72 29.00
N GLN A 182 -6.85 5.63 27.72
CA GLN A 182 -6.70 6.75 26.78
C GLN A 182 -7.83 7.77 26.97
N ALA A 183 -7.50 9.06 26.86
CA ALA A 183 -8.51 10.11 26.81
C ALA A 183 -9.36 9.98 25.53
N PRO A 184 -10.68 10.25 25.59
CA PRO A 184 -11.51 10.34 24.38
C PRO A 184 -10.98 11.43 23.44
N VAL A 185 -11.15 11.22 22.14
CA VAL A 185 -10.85 12.20 21.08
C VAL A 185 -12.00 13.19 20.94
#